data_AF-A0A5C5G4K6-F1
#
_entry.id   AF-A0A5C5G4K6-F1
#
_cell.length_a   1.000
_cell.length_b   1.000
_cell.length_c   1.000
_cell.angle_alpha   90.00
_cell.angle_beta   90.00
_cell.angle_gamma   90.00
#
_symmetry.space_group_name_H-M   'P 1'
#
loop_
_entity.id
_entity.type
_entity.pdbx_description
1 polymer ?
#
loop_
_entity_poly.entity_id
_entity_poly.type
_entity_poly.pdbx_seq_one_letter_code
_entity_poly.pdbx_strand_id
1 'polypeptide(L)'
;MAYHPQPGFQYQPSTHPQPSQAHQQNSMQAILNHQDSYSVIQQQQLVGDEEYNRLLKNYKLAHLRIEEQRSAMLEQEKQNAALRKHIMLLEGGDSGGATVVGVHSAGGGGGSTVDDFTIKNSSSSLERRINRWAADTLAAHLRAAPPPPPGTDPSSFAHLALVPLAEALFRDVDNVDASPFLVGLSQMGFDYPGLGIVVQSLLRHVMSQLLCDGIVNKLLVTNSEEANQELTKLHEQLFHREPLVASVWRRQTFSAAVDALDPSMTLSLFREHMPHVFSLINPAPDTIAPELEAVLDASYVYSRMLHKSYSPGGALEGSGFYRSFVCQVGAPLDPTQLELIKKCYRTERGEPERVGACLFPGLVKETAVDTTPVPQISIRHGLPGVQNVPTKKRETRTLVVRRAQVICECALAAHGVSIHARTSASPVQPPGSGSDGTGHHPSQ
;
A
#
# COMPACT_ATOMS: atom_id res chain seq x y z
N MET A 1 45.18 -25.64 -30.95
CA MET A 1 45.95 -24.52 -30.38
C MET A 1 46.07 -24.75 -28.89
N ALA A 2 47.22 -25.23 -28.45
CA ALA A 2 47.52 -25.50 -27.05
C ALA A 2 48.06 -24.21 -26.39
N TYR A 3 47.53 -23.83 -25.24
CA TYR A 3 48.03 -22.73 -24.43
C TYR A 3 48.68 -23.28 -23.16
N HIS A 4 49.99 -23.08 -23.06
CA HIS A 4 50.79 -23.29 -21.85
C HIS A 4 50.51 -22.17 -20.82
N PRO A 5 50.50 -22.48 -19.50
CA PRO A 5 50.47 -21.48 -18.44
C PRO A 5 51.90 -21.05 -18.03
N GLN A 6 52.09 -19.75 -17.78
CA GLN A 6 53.30 -19.13 -17.23
C GLN A 6 53.25 -19.11 -15.68
N PRO A 7 54.39 -19.26 -14.97
CA PRO A 7 54.44 -19.30 -13.50
C PRO A 7 54.92 -17.99 -12.84
N GLY A 8 54.47 -17.75 -11.61
CA GLY A 8 55.32 -17.25 -10.52
C GLY A 8 55.38 -15.74 -10.26
N PHE A 9 54.67 -15.29 -9.23
CA PHE A 9 55.14 -14.21 -8.35
C PHE A 9 55.00 -14.68 -6.90
N GLN A 10 56.14 -15.09 -6.32
CA GLN A 10 56.30 -15.48 -4.92
C GLN A 10 56.72 -14.23 -4.14
N TYR A 11 55.86 -13.74 -3.25
CA TYR A 11 56.22 -12.69 -2.29
C TYR A 11 56.71 -13.35 -1.00
N GLN A 12 58.00 -13.17 -0.67
CA GLN A 12 58.56 -13.47 0.65
C GLN A 12 58.28 -12.30 1.61
N PRO A 13 57.73 -12.52 2.81
CA PRO A 13 57.72 -11.52 3.85
C PRO A 13 59.00 -11.59 4.69
N SER A 14 59.71 -10.46 4.77
CA SER A 14 60.88 -10.26 5.61
C SER A 14 60.51 -10.25 7.10
N THR A 15 61.20 -11.06 7.88
CA THR A 15 61.07 -11.16 9.35
C THR A 15 61.96 -10.14 10.05
N HIS A 16 61.37 -9.21 10.80
CA HIS A 16 62.04 -8.49 11.89
C HIS A 16 61.28 -8.65 13.20
N PRO A 17 61.95 -8.98 14.32
CA PRO A 17 61.29 -9.18 15.61
C PRO A 17 61.21 -7.86 16.39
N GLN A 18 60.06 -7.60 17.04
CA GLN A 18 59.94 -6.60 18.10
C GLN A 18 59.16 -7.16 19.31
N PRO A 19 59.43 -6.64 20.52
CA PRO A 19 59.21 -7.35 21.78
C PRO A 19 57.80 -7.19 22.38
N SER A 20 57.33 -8.27 23.01
CA SER A 20 56.42 -8.37 24.16
C SER A 20 55.46 -7.20 24.47
N GLN A 21 54.24 -7.26 23.91
CA GLN A 21 53.05 -6.46 24.31
C GLN A 21 52.03 -7.29 25.13
N ALA A 22 52.47 -7.94 26.21
CA ALA A 22 51.58 -8.76 27.06
C ALA A 22 51.10 -8.04 28.36
N HIS A 23 51.33 -6.74 28.52
CA HIS A 23 51.03 -6.04 29.79
C HIS A 23 50.08 -4.85 29.70
N GLN A 24 49.47 -4.58 28.54
CA GLN A 24 48.59 -3.41 28.37
C GLN A 24 47.12 -3.76 28.06
N GLN A 25 46.75 -5.04 28.05
CA GLN A 25 45.39 -5.51 27.74
C GLN A 25 44.46 -5.61 28.97
N ASN A 26 44.99 -5.75 30.19
CA ASN A 26 44.15 -5.96 31.38
C ASN A 26 43.54 -4.68 31.99
N SER A 27 43.91 -3.48 31.52
CA SER A 27 43.46 -2.22 32.15
C SER A 27 42.27 -1.53 31.48
N MET A 28 41.78 -2.01 30.32
CA MET A 28 40.61 -1.41 29.65
C MET A 28 39.28 -2.14 29.89
N GLN A 29 39.30 -3.40 30.36
CA GLN A 29 38.05 -4.12 30.66
C GLN A 29 37.33 -3.59 31.91
N ALA A 30 38.05 -2.88 32.80
CA ALA A 30 37.50 -2.39 34.07
C ALA A 30 36.67 -1.10 33.95
N ILE A 31 36.71 -0.39 32.81
CA ILE A 31 36.06 0.93 32.67
C ILE A 31 34.63 0.84 32.10
N LEU A 32 34.24 -0.29 31.49
CA LEU A 32 32.93 -0.47 30.86
C LEU A 32 31.81 -0.96 31.80
N ASN A 33 32.10 -1.27 33.07
CA ASN A 33 31.13 -1.82 34.03
C ASN A 33 30.59 -0.82 35.07
N HIS A 34 30.87 0.49 34.96
CA HIS A 34 30.30 1.50 35.85
C HIS A 34 29.34 2.45 35.10
N GLN A 35 28.16 1.93 34.76
CA GLN A 35 26.96 2.73 34.55
C GLN A 35 25.85 2.12 35.39
N ASP A 36 25.71 2.60 36.62
CA ASP A 36 24.42 2.82 37.29
C ASP A 36 24.65 3.44 38.67
N SER A 37 23.68 4.26 39.10
CA SER A 37 23.57 5.04 40.35
C SER A 37 24.26 6.41 40.40
N TYR A 38 23.48 7.44 40.04
CA TYR A 38 23.75 8.83 40.41
C TYR A 38 23.36 9.06 41.88
N SER A 39 24.36 9.25 42.74
CA SER A 39 24.23 10.02 43.97
C SER A 39 25.31 11.09 43.96
N VAL A 40 24.90 12.35 43.90
CA VAL A 40 25.79 13.52 43.95
C VAL A 40 26.39 13.61 45.35
N ILE A 41 27.63 13.14 45.50
CA ILE A 41 28.53 13.57 46.57
C ILE A 41 29.73 14.22 45.90
N GLN A 42 29.81 15.53 46.08
CA GLN A 42 30.86 16.41 45.59
C GLN A 42 32.14 16.15 46.39
N GLN A 43 32.93 15.16 45.97
CA GLN A 43 34.35 15.08 46.33
C GLN A 43 35.17 15.64 45.16
N GLN A 44 35.69 16.85 45.32
CA GLN A 44 36.74 17.40 44.47
C GLN A 44 38.02 16.60 44.72
N GLN A 45 38.11 15.45 44.05
CA GLN A 45 39.34 14.67 43.95
C GLN A 45 40.30 15.46 43.06
N LEU A 46 41.37 16.01 43.63
CA LEU A 46 42.47 16.60 42.86
C LEU A 46 43.08 15.48 41.99
N VAL A 47 42.67 15.41 40.73
CA VAL A 47 43.23 14.52 39.73
C VAL A 47 44.71 14.89 39.59
N GLY A 48 45.62 13.95 39.87
CA GLY A 48 47.05 14.21 39.77
C GLY A 48 47.43 14.62 38.34
N ASP A 49 48.46 15.47 38.18
CA ASP A 49 48.90 16.01 36.89
C ASP A 49 49.09 14.93 35.80
N GLU A 50 49.46 13.71 36.18
CA GLU A 50 49.57 12.56 35.27
C GLU A 50 48.22 12.07 34.73
N GLU A 51 47.19 11.96 35.58
CA GLU A 51 45.85 11.55 35.17
C GLU A 51 45.18 12.64 34.33
N TYR A 52 45.40 13.91 34.66
CA TYR A 52 44.93 15.05 33.86
C TYR A 52 45.57 15.06 32.47
N ASN A 53 46.89 14.86 32.38
CA ASN A 53 47.60 14.77 31.09
C ASN A 53 47.18 13.55 30.27
N ARG A 54 46.90 12.41 30.93
CA ARG A 54 46.37 11.21 30.26
C ARG A 54 44.97 11.44 29.73
N LEU A 55 44.10 12.12 30.48
CA LEU A 55 42.75 12.47 30.07
C LEU A 55 42.76 13.42 28.86
N LEU A 56 43.61 14.45 28.88
CA LEU A 56 43.79 15.37 27.74
C LEU A 56 44.29 14.65 26.48
N LYS A 57 45.25 13.71 26.61
CA LYS A 57 45.68 12.88 25.48
C LYS A 57 44.54 12.03 24.93
N ASN A 58 43.74 11.41 25.78
CA ASN A 58 42.58 10.63 25.35
C ASN A 58 41.52 11.48 24.65
N TYR A 59 41.23 12.68 25.17
CA TYR A 59 40.32 13.63 24.53
C TYR A 59 40.82 14.08 23.16
N LYS A 60 42.11 14.42 23.05
CA LYS A 60 42.74 14.78 21.79
C LYS A 60 42.65 13.63 20.77
N LEU A 61 42.91 12.40 21.21
CA LEU A 61 42.85 11.22 20.36
C LEU A 61 41.41 10.91 19.93
N ALA A 62 40.43 11.10 20.82
CA ALA A 62 39.01 10.95 20.50
C ALA A 62 38.54 12.00 19.48
N HIS A 63 38.93 13.27 19.66
CA HIS A 63 38.61 14.33 18.71
C HIS A 63 39.22 14.08 17.33
N LEU A 64 40.48 13.66 17.26
CA LEU A 64 41.12 13.31 15.99
C LEU A 64 40.37 12.17 15.27
N ARG A 65 39.91 11.16 16.01
CA ARG A 65 39.10 10.07 15.44
C ARG A 65 37.72 10.52 14.98
N ILE A 66 37.08 11.43 15.71
CA ILE A 66 35.80 12.02 15.28
C ILE A 66 35.99 12.80 13.98
N GLU A 67 37.09 13.56 13.85
CA GLU A 67 37.37 14.33 12.63
C GLU A 67 37.73 13.41 11.44
N GLU A 68 38.45 12.31 11.67
CA GLU A 68 38.68 11.27 10.65
C GLU A 68 37.36 10.63 10.20
N GLN A 69 36.49 10.26 11.14
CA GLN A 69 35.16 9.71 10.83
C GLN A 69 34.32 10.70 10.02
N ARG A 70 34.33 11.97 10.41
CA ARG A 70 33.62 13.05 9.69
C ARG A 70 34.16 13.21 8.26
N SER A 71 35.47 13.19 8.09
CA SER A 71 36.12 13.31 6.79
C SER A 71 35.78 12.15 5.86
N ALA A 72 35.79 10.92 6.39
CA ALA A 72 35.39 9.72 5.65
C ALA A 72 33.91 9.77 5.24
N MET A 73 33.04 10.25 6.13
CA MET A 73 31.61 10.43 5.84
C MET A 73 31.37 11.45 4.72
N LEU A 74 32.07 12.58 4.75
CA LEU A 74 31.98 13.61 3.69
C LEU A 74 32.46 13.10 2.34
N GLU A 75 33.55 12.32 2.30
CA GLU A 75 34.04 11.72 1.06
C GLU A 75 33.05 10.67 0.53
N GLN A 76 32.43 9.88 1.41
CA GLN A 76 31.36 8.96 1.04
C GLN A 76 30.13 9.71 0.47
N GLU A 77 29.74 10.84 1.06
CA GLU A 77 28.65 11.68 0.53
C GLU A 77 28.97 12.23 -0.86
N LYS A 78 30.22 12.67 -1.08
CA LYS A 78 30.69 13.15 -2.38
C LYS A 78 30.68 12.04 -3.44
N GLN A 79 31.14 10.84 -3.08
CA GLN A 79 31.08 9.68 -3.97
C GLN A 79 29.63 9.27 -4.27
N ASN A 80 28.74 9.30 -3.28
CA ASN A 80 27.30 9.10 -3.46
C ASN A 80 26.70 10.14 -4.42
N ALA A 81 27.07 11.42 -4.30
CA ALA A 81 26.61 12.47 -5.19
C ALA A 81 27.11 12.28 -6.63
N ALA A 82 28.35 11.84 -6.82
CA ALA A 82 28.91 11.53 -8.12
C ALA A 82 28.21 10.32 -8.77
N LEU A 83 27.96 9.25 -8.01
CA LEU A 83 27.21 8.08 -8.47
C LEU A 83 25.77 8.44 -8.85
N ARG A 84 25.11 9.31 -8.07
CA ARG A 84 23.77 9.85 -8.41
C ARG A 84 23.76 10.57 -9.75
N LYS A 85 24.74 11.45 -9.98
CA LYS A 85 24.87 12.18 -11.24
C LYS A 85 25.09 11.22 -12.42
N HIS A 86 25.86 10.16 -12.21
CA HIS A 86 26.12 9.16 -13.23
C HIS A 86 24.90 8.28 -13.54
N ILE A 87 24.15 7.86 -12.51
CA ILE A 87 22.90 7.12 -12.68
C ILE A 87 21.88 7.97 -13.44
N MET A 88 21.70 9.24 -13.07
CA MET A 88 20.79 10.15 -13.75
C MET A 88 21.15 10.32 -15.25
N LEU A 89 22.44 10.42 -15.56
CA LEU A 89 22.94 10.50 -16.93
C LEU A 89 22.67 9.20 -17.71
N LEU A 90 22.93 8.04 -17.09
CA LEU A 90 22.72 6.72 -17.69
C LEU A 90 21.23 6.38 -17.86
N GLU A 91 20.36 6.95 -17.03
CA GLU A 91 18.91 6.81 -17.11
C GLU A 91 18.25 7.76 -18.13
N GLY A 92 19.02 8.59 -18.84
CA GLY A 92 18.52 9.52 -19.86
C GLY A 92 18.01 10.86 -19.30
N GLY A 93 18.42 11.24 -18.08
CA GLY A 93 18.25 12.60 -17.58
C GLY A 93 19.16 13.55 -18.36
N ASP A 94 18.54 14.40 -19.17
CA ASP A 94 19.18 15.20 -20.21
C ASP A 94 20.45 15.93 -19.72
N SER A 95 21.59 15.56 -20.29
CA SER A 95 22.83 16.33 -20.17
C SER A 95 22.84 17.41 -21.25
N GLY A 96 22.25 18.56 -20.95
CA GLY A 96 22.46 19.76 -21.77
C GLY A 96 21.33 20.76 -21.66
N GLY A 97 21.65 21.98 -21.21
CA GLY A 97 20.71 23.08 -21.20
C GLY A 97 20.24 23.46 -22.61
N ALA A 98 18.93 23.53 -22.79
CA ALA A 98 18.30 24.39 -23.77
C ALA A 98 17.01 24.95 -23.18
N THR A 99 17.13 26.13 -22.57
CA THR A 99 16.00 27.02 -22.34
C THR A 99 15.38 27.37 -23.69
N VAL A 100 14.20 26.84 -23.98
CA VAL A 100 13.27 27.48 -24.91
C VAL A 100 12.03 27.87 -24.10
N VAL A 101 11.97 29.17 -23.83
CA VAL A 101 10.80 29.85 -23.30
C VAL A 101 9.66 29.69 -24.30
N GLY A 102 8.55 29.10 -23.86
CA GLY A 102 7.26 29.23 -24.51
C GLY A 102 6.49 27.92 -24.66
N VAL A 103 5.23 27.98 -24.26
CA VAL A 103 4.12 27.05 -24.52
C VAL A 103 3.89 25.97 -23.44
N HIS A 104 2.93 26.29 -22.57
CA HIS A 104 2.15 25.32 -21.83
C HIS A 104 1.39 24.41 -22.82
N SER A 105 1.79 23.14 -22.95
CA SER A 105 0.91 21.98 -23.10
C SER A 105 1.72 20.69 -23.27
N ALA A 106 1.28 19.66 -22.55
CA ALA A 106 1.38 18.23 -22.82
C ALA A 106 2.69 17.65 -23.44
N GLY A 107 3.37 16.82 -22.65
CA GLY A 107 4.14 15.68 -23.17
C GLY A 107 5.52 16.01 -23.74
N GLY A 108 6.54 16.13 -22.88
CA GLY A 108 7.92 16.23 -23.32
C GLY A 108 8.93 15.97 -22.19
N GLY A 109 9.50 14.78 -22.17
CA GLY A 109 10.92 14.57 -21.90
C GLY A 109 11.53 14.86 -20.52
N GLY A 110 10.76 15.06 -19.45
CA GLY A 110 11.31 15.24 -18.10
C GLY A 110 10.78 14.19 -17.13
N GLY A 111 11.66 13.45 -16.46
CA GLY A 111 11.31 12.46 -15.44
C GLY A 111 10.46 13.04 -14.31
N SER A 112 9.13 12.93 -14.45
CA SER A 112 8.19 13.40 -13.42
C SER A 112 8.28 12.51 -12.19
N THR A 113 8.55 13.11 -11.03
CA THR A 113 8.34 12.45 -9.73
C THR A 113 6.84 12.49 -9.43
N VAL A 114 6.26 11.38 -8.99
CA VAL A 114 4.85 11.35 -8.55
C VAL A 114 4.83 11.56 -7.05
N ASP A 115 4.28 12.69 -6.65
CA ASP A 115 4.09 13.07 -5.25
C ASP A 115 2.72 12.61 -4.70
N ASP A 116 2.57 12.68 -3.38
CA ASP A 116 1.34 12.29 -2.69
C ASP A 116 0.12 13.07 -3.18
N PHE A 117 0.30 14.33 -3.61
CA PHE A 117 -0.77 15.16 -4.16
C PHE A 117 -1.27 14.63 -5.51
N THR A 118 -0.36 14.26 -6.41
CA THR A 118 -0.69 13.66 -7.71
C THR A 118 -1.38 12.31 -7.54
N ILE A 119 -0.90 11.47 -6.61
CA ILE A 119 -1.55 10.19 -6.26
C ILE A 119 -2.96 10.47 -5.77
N LYS A 120 -3.12 11.34 -4.77
CA LYS A 120 -4.44 11.66 -4.18
C LYS A 120 -5.42 12.18 -5.22
N ASN A 121 -5.02 13.10 -6.09
CA ASN A 121 -5.90 13.67 -7.11
C ASN A 121 -6.30 12.64 -8.18
N SER A 122 -5.33 11.87 -8.67
CA SER A 122 -5.57 10.85 -9.69
C SER A 122 -6.45 9.73 -9.14
N SER A 123 -6.19 9.26 -7.92
CA SER A 123 -7.03 8.29 -7.22
C SER A 123 -8.45 8.82 -7.01
N SER A 124 -8.60 10.08 -6.57
CA SER A 124 -9.94 10.67 -6.35
C SER A 124 -10.73 10.89 -7.64
N SER A 125 -10.04 11.05 -8.78
CA SER A 125 -10.67 11.10 -10.11
C SER A 125 -11.14 9.71 -10.54
N LEU A 126 -10.29 8.69 -10.36
CA LEU A 126 -10.63 7.31 -10.67
C LEU A 126 -11.76 6.76 -9.77
N GLU A 127 -11.70 7.04 -8.48
CA GLU A 127 -12.74 6.72 -7.49
C GLU A 127 -14.10 7.27 -7.92
N ARG A 128 -14.16 8.52 -8.38
CA ARG A 128 -15.41 9.12 -8.89
C ARG A 128 -15.93 8.41 -10.13
N ARG A 129 -15.05 7.96 -11.03
CA ARG A 129 -15.44 7.19 -12.22
C ARG A 129 -15.99 5.81 -11.83
N ILE A 130 -15.31 5.10 -10.94
CA ILE A 130 -15.77 3.80 -10.41
C ILE A 130 -17.12 3.95 -9.70
N ASN A 131 -17.28 4.97 -8.87
CA ASN A 131 -18.55 5.21 -8.17
C ASN A 131 -19.69 5.56 -9.12
N ARG A 132 -19.41 6.37 -10.16
CA ARG A 132 -20.39 6.71 -11.19
C ARG A 132 -20.77 5.48 -12.02
N TRP A 133 -19.79 4.71 -12.48
CA TRP A 133 -20.02 3.46 -13.18
C TRP A 133 -20.90 2.50 -12.36
N ALA A 134 -20.58 2.28 -11.08
CA ALA A 134 -21.38 1.40 -10.24
C ALA A 134 -22.83 1.89 -10.08
N ALA A 135 -23.04 3.21 -9.98
CA ALA A 135 -24.39 3.80 -9.92
C ALA A 135 -25.14 3.65 -11.27
N ASP A 136 -24.46 3.90 -12.38
CA ASP A 136 -25.03 3.82 -13.73
C ASP A 136 -25.36 2.36 -14.10
N THR A 137 -24.50 1.40 -13.73
CA THR A 137 -24.75 -0.04 -13.90
C THR A 137 -25.95 -0.51 -13.08
N LEU A 138 -26.06 -0.09 -11.82
CA LEU A 138 -27.22 -0.37 -10.97
C LEU A 138 -28.51 0.18 -11.61
N ALA A 139 -28.48 1.45 -12.03
CA ALA A 139 -29.63 2.10 -12.66
C ALA A 139 -30.00 1.49 -14.02
N ALA A 140 -29.02 1.01 -14.80
CA ALA A 140 -29.25 0.29 -16.04
C ALA A 140 -29.95 -1.05 -15.80
N HIS A 141 -29.49 -1.83 -14.80
CA HIS A 141 -30.12 -3.09 -14.41
C HIS A 141 -31.57 -2.90 -13.95
N LEU A 142 -31.82 -1.90 -13.10
CA LEU A 142 -33.18 -1.60 -12.65
C LEU A 142 -34.11 -1.19 -13.79
N ARG A 143 -33.60 -0.45 -14.80
CA ARG A 143 -34.40 -0.05 -15.97
C ARG A 143 -34.69 -1.20 -16.93
N ALA A 144 -33.78 -2.17 -17.02
CA ALA A 144 -33.95 -3.34 -17.89
C ALA A 144 -34.85 -4.42 -17.26
N ALA A 145 -35.19 -4.28 -15.98
CA ALA A 145 -36.00 -5.25 -15.26
C ALA A 145 -37.45 -5.32 -15.81
N PRO A 146 -38.07 -6.51 -15.79
CA PRO A 146 -39.49 -6.65 -16.10
C PRO A 146 -40.36 -5.77 -15.19
N PRO A 147 -41.49 -5.23 -15.69
CA PRO A 147 -42.41 -4.49 -14.83
C PRO A 147 -42.98 -5.41 -13.74
N PRO A 148 -43.25 -4.87 -12.55
CA PRO A 148 -43.80 -5.66 -11.45
C PRO A 148 -45.21 -6.15 -11.79
N PRO A 149 -45.68 -7.25 -11.18
CA PRO A 149 -47.02 -7.80 -11.42
C PRO A 149 -48.12 -6.74 -11.21
N PRO A 150 -49.23 -6.79 -11.97
CA PRO A 150 -50.33 -5.84 -11.79
C PRO A 150 -50.86 -5.85 -10.35
N GLY A 151 -51.02 -4.67 -9.76
CA GLY A 151 -51.52 -4.52 -8.38
C GLY A 151 -50.45 -4.63 -7.27
N THR A 152 -49.17 -4.74 -7.63
CA THR A 152 -48.07 -4.67 -6.67
C THR A 152 -47.46 -3.27 -6.61
N ASP A 153 -46.99 -2.85 -5.44
CA ASP A 153 -46.24 -1.60 -5.30
C ASP A 153 -44.85 -1.76 -5.93
N PRO A 154 -44.50 -0.99 -6.99
CA PRO A 154 -43.20 -1.10 -7.65
C PRO A 154 -42.01 -0.92 -6.71
N SER A 155 -42.16 -0.10 -5.67
CA SER A 155 -41.08 0.14 -4.70
C SER A 155 -40.75 -1.08 -3.86
N SER A 156 -41.72 -1.98 -3.67
CA SER A 156 -41.56 -3.23 -2.90
C SER A 156 -40.94 -4.37 -3.71
N PHE A 157 -40.80 -4.21 -5.03
CA PHE A 157 -40.26 -5.25 -5.94
C PHE A 157 -38.96 -4.82 -6.62
N ALA A 158 -38.59 -3.54 -6.54
CA ALA A 158 -37.42 -3.00 -7.23
C ALA A 158 -36.11 -3.70 -6.83
N HIS A 159 -35.97 -4.17 -5.58
CA HIS A 159 -34.78 -4.89 -5.15
C HIS A 159 -34.67 -6.28 -5.78
N LEU A 160 -35.77 -6.95 -6.09
CA LEU A 160 -35.76 -8.29 -6.70
C LEU A 160 -35.11 -8.29 -8.09
N ALA A 161 -35.21 -7.18 -8.82
CA ALA A 161 -34.54 -6.99 -10.10
C ALA A 161 -33.00 -7.06 -10.00
N LEU A 162 -32.44 -6.86 -8.80
CA LEU A 162 -31.01 -6.86 -8.56
C LEU A 162 -30.48 -8.23 -8.12
N VAL A 163 -31.35 -9.21 -7.87
CA VAL A 163 -30.95 -10.55 -7.39
C VAL A 163 -29.95 -11.22 -8.33
N PRO A 164 -30.13 -11.26 -9.67
CA PRO A 164 -29.15 -11.88 -10.56
C PRO A 164 -27.76 -11.23 -10.47
N LEU A 165 -27.73 -9.90 -10.35
CA LEU A 165 -26.49 -9.15 -10.22
C LEU A 165 -25.84 -9.39 -8.84
N ALA A 166 -26.64 -9.48 -7.77
CA ALA A 166 -26.15 -9.78 -6.43
C ALA A 166 -25.57 -11.20 -6.32
N GLU A 167 -26.21 -12.18 -6.94
CA GLU A 167 -25.70 -13.55 -7.02
C GLU A 167 -24.38 -13.64 -7.79
N ALA A 168 -24.28 -12.93 -8.93
CA ALA A 168 -23.05 -12.85 -9.70
C ALA A 168 -21.93 -12.19 -8.90
N LEU A 169 -22.22 -11.06 -8.23
CA LEU A 169 -21.27 -10.38 -7.35
C LEU A 169 -20.80 -11.26 -6.20
N PHE A 170 -21.71 -12.01 -5.57
CA PHE A 170 -21.35 -12.94 -4.50
C PHE A 170 -20.34 -13.99 -4.97
N ARG A 171 -20.42 -14.44 -6.22
CA ARG A 171 -19.47 -15.42 -6.79
C ARG A 171 -18.12 -14.83 -7.17
N ASP A 172 -18.07 -13.56 -7.54
CA ASP A 172 -16.86 -12.87 -7.99
C ASP A 172 -16.08 -12.16 -6.86
N VAL A 173 -16.69 -12.00 -5.68
CA VAL A 173 -16.04 -11.41 -4.51
C VAL A 173 -15.14 -12.43 -3.81
N ASP A 174 -13.86 -12.10 -3.62
CA ASP A 174 -12.93 -12.97 -2.92
C ASP A 174 -13.25 -13.03 -1.42
N ASN A 175 -13.18 -14.24 -0.86
CA ASN A 175 -13.43 -14.50 0.56
C ASN A 175 -14.82 -14.03 1.04
N VAL A 176 -15.83 -14.04 0.16
CA VAL A 176 -17.20 -13.62 0.51
C VAL A 176 -17.78 -14.38 1.70
N ASP A 177 -17.41 -15.67 1.86
CA ASP A 177 -17.87 -16.55 2.93
C ASP A 177 -17.39 -16.14 4.32
N ALA A 178 -16.36 -15.28 4.40
CA ALA A 178 -15.90 -14.71 5.67
C ALA A 178 -16.85 -13.65 6.22
N SER A 179 -17.83 -13.18 5.43
CA SER A 179 -18.85 -12.22 5.85
C SER A 179 -20.13 -12.92 6.31
N PRO A 180 -20.47 -12.90 7.62
CA PRO A 180 -21.73 -13.46 8.09
C PRO A 180 -22.96 -12.78 7.48
N PHE A 181 -22.85 -11.47 7.19
CA PHE A 181 -23.92 -10.70 6.57
C PHE A 181 -24.19 -11.16 5.13
N LEU A 182 -23.16 -11.26 4.30
CA LEU A 182 -23.33 -11.66 2.90
C LEU A 182 -23.74 -13.13 2.76
N VAL A 183 -23.21 -14.01 3.61
CA VAL A 183 -23.64 -15.41 3.68
C VAL A 183 -25.12 -15.51 4.06
N GLY A 184 -25.55 -14.76 5.08
CA GLY A 184 -26.97 -14.70 5.46
C GLY A 184 -27.85 -14.15 4.33
N LEU A 185 -27.37 -13.14 3.61
CA LEU A 185 -28.07 -12.57 2.46
C LEU A 185 -28.25 -13.58 1.32
N SER A 186 -27.21 -14.37 1.02
CA SER A 186 -27.26 -15.45 0.04
C SER A 186 -28.26 -16.54 0.45
N GLN A 187 -28.30 -16.93 1.73
CA GLN A 187 -29.25 -17.91 2.26
C GLN A 187 -30.72 -17.43 2.16
N MET A 188 -30.94 -16.12 2.20
CA MET A 188 -32.25 -15.50 2.00
C MET A 188 -32.58 -15.26 0.51
N GLY A 189 -31.77 -15.78 -0.42
CA GLY A 189 -31.97 -15.59 -1.86
C GLY A 189 -31.84 -14.12 -2.29
N PHE A 190 -31.07 -13.32 -1.54
CA PHE A 190 -30.92 -11.88 -1.74
C PHE A 190 -32.24 -11.08 -1.67
N ASP A 191 -33.31 -11.65 -1.10
CA ASP A 191 -34.56 -10.91 -0.86
C ASP A 191 -34.39 -9.93 0.30
N TYR A 192 -33.87 -8.74 -0.02
CA TYR A 192 -33.53 -7.72 0.95
C TYR A 192 -33.84 -6.31 0.43
N PRO A 193 -34.67 -5.52 1.12
CA PRO A 193 -35.02 -4.17 0.69
C PRO A 193 -33.82 -3.24 0.50
N GLY A 194 -32.73 -3.48 1.23
CA GLY A 194 -31.47 -2.72 1.10
C GLY A 194 -30.52 -3.24 0.02
N LEU A 195 -30.94 -4.15 -0.87
CA LEU A 195 -30.03 -4.82 -1.82
C LEU A 195 -29.30 -3.83 -2.75
N GLY A 196 -29.92 -2.69 -3.09
CA GLY A 196 -29.32 -1.66 -3.93
C GLY A 196 -27.97 -1.13 -3.41
N ILE A 197 -27.86 -0.84 -2.11
CA ILE A 197 -26.59 -0.35 -1.53
C ILE A 197 -25.54 -1.46 -1.44
N VAL A 198 -25.98 -2.71 -1.22
CA VAL A 198 -25.11 -3.88 -1.20
C VAL A 198 -24.51 -4.09 -2.58
N VAL A 199 -25.36 -4.19 -3.61
CA VAL A 199 -24.95 -4.36 -5.01
C VAL A 199 -24.05 -3.22 -5.47
N GLN A 200 -24.39 -1.96 -5.20
CA GLN A 200 -23.54 -0.83 -5.57
C GLN A 200 -22.17 -0.86 -4.86
N SER A 201 -22.11 -1.33 -3.62
CA SER A 201 -20.86 -1.45 -2.87
C SER A 201 -20.01 -2.62 -3.35
N LEU A 202 -20.63 -3.76 -3.67
CA LEU A 202 -19.96 -4.93 -4.22
C LEU A 202 -19.48 -4.70 -5.66
N LEU A 203 -20.22 -3.95 -6.50
CA LEU A 203 -19.74 -3.52 -7.82
C LEU A 203 -18.41 -2.77 -7.71
N ARG A 204 -18.33 -1.83 -6.76
CA ARG A 204 -17.09 -1.09 -6.46
C ARG A 204 -16.00 -2.00 -5.90
N HIS A 205 -16.37 -3.05 -5.18
CA HIS A 205 -15.44 -4.06 -4.67
C HIS A 205 -14.79 -4.86 -5.78
N VAL A 206 -15.58 -5.48 -6.66
CA VAL A 206 -15.03 -6.28 -7.77
C VAL A 206 -14.22 -5.43 -8.75
N MET A 207 -14.62 -4.18 -8.98
CA MET A 207 -13.80 -3.24 -9.76
C MET A 207 -12.50 -2.87 -9.03
N SER A 208 -12.52 -2.78 -7.70
CA SER A 208 -11.31 -2.57 -6.90
C SER A 208 -10.38 -3.80 -6.95
N GLN A 209 -10.92 -5.03 -6.94
CA GLN A 209 -10.16 -6.27 -7.15
C GLN A 209 -9.50 -6.27 -8.53
N LEU A 210 -10.26 -5.98 -9.59
CA LEU A 210 -9.72 -5.87 -10.95
C LEU A 210 -8.64 -4.80 -11.05
N LEU A 211 -8.88 -3.60 -10.53
CA LEU A 211 -7.88 -2.52 -10.52
C LEU A 211 -6.60 -2.97 -9.77
N CYS A 212 -6.77 -3.68 -8.66
CA CYS A 212 -5.67 -4.13 -7.84
C CYS A 212 -4.83 -5.20 -8.55
N ASP A 213 -5.45 -6.33 -8.88
CA ASP A 213 -4.75 -7.53 -9.33
C ASP A 213 -4.56 -7.56 -10.84
N GLY A 214 -5.48 -6.96 -11.58
CA GLY A 214 -5.46 -6.91 -13.04
C GLY A 214 -4.60 -5.78 -13.61
N ILE A 215 -4.47 -4.65 -12.90
CA ILE A 215 -3.93 -3.41 -13.50
C ILE A 215 -2.76 -2.81 -12.73
N VAL A 216 -2.88 -2.58 -11.42
CA VAL A 216 -1.81 -1.91 -10.65
C VAL A 216 -0.71 -2.90 -10.28
N ASN A 217 -1.06 -4.11 -9.84
CA ASN A 217 -0.10 -5.12 -9.44
C ASN A 217 0.45 -5.97 -10.61
N LYS A 218 -0.13 -5.86 -11.81
CA LYS A 218 0.41 -6.44 -13.06
C LYS A 218 1.07 -5.36 -13.90
N LEU A 219 2.28 -5.63 -14.43
CA LEU A 219 2.96 -4.71 -15.33
C LEU A 219 2.39 -4.82 -16.76
N LEU A 220 1.28 -4.10 -17.01
CA LEU A 220 0.60 -4.07 -18.31
C LEU A 220 1.36 -3.19 -19.31
N VAL A 221 2.35 -3.78 -19.98
CA VAL A 221 3.26 -3.06 -20.89
C VAL A 221 2.91 -3.31 -22.35
N THR A 222 2.35 -4.48 -22.65
CA THR A 222 2.04 -4.94 -24.01
C THR A 222 0.58 -5.39 -24.10
N ASN A 223 0.08 -5.64 -25.32
CA ASN A 223 -1.24 -6.24 -25.54
C ASN A 223 -1.23 -7.79 -25.51
N SER A 224 -0.21 -8.41 -24.90
CA SER A 224 -0.16 -9.86 -24.64
C SER A 224 -0.20 -10.12 -23.13
N GLU A 225 -1.18 -10.91 -22.71
CA GLU A 225 -1.38 -11.30 -21.32
C GLU A 225 -0.19 -12.10 -20.79
N GLU A 226 0.28 -13.07 -21.58
CA GLU A 226 1.41 -13.95 -21.23
C GLU A 226 2.69 -13.14 -21.09
N ALA A 227 2.94 -12.20 -22.01
CA ALA A 227 4.10 -11.33 -21.93
C ALA A 227 4.06 -10.45 -20.67
N ASN A 228 2.91 -9.86 -20.35
CA ASN A 228 2.76 -9.04 -19.14
C ASN A 228 2.92 -9.87 -17.87
N GLN A 229 2.44 -11.12 -17.85
CA GLN A 229 2.61 -12.02 -16.73
C GLN A 229 4.09 -12.35 -16.49
N GLU A 230 4.84 -12.69 -17.55
CA GLU A 230 6.28 -12.97 -17.45
C GLU A 230 7.09 -11.73 -17.08
N LEU A 231 6.77 -10.56 -17.62
CA LEU A 231 7.39 -9.29 -17.25
C LEU A 231 7.15 -8.95 -15.78
N THR A 232 5.95 -9.23 -15.26
CA THR A 232 5.62 -9.04 -13.84
C THR A 232 6.47 -9.98 -12.97
N LYS A 233 6.54 -11.28 -13.30
CA LYS A 233 7.38 -12.25 -12.57
C LYS A 233 8.87 -11.87 -12.61
N LEU A 234 9.37 -11.46 -13.77
CA LEU A 234 10.76 -11.02 -13.94
C LEU A 234 11.05 -9.81 -13.04
N HIS A 235 10.15 -8.82 -13.04
CA HIS A 235 10.28 -7.65 -12.19
C HIS A 235 10.32 -8.04 -10.71
N GLU A 236 9.44 -8.93 -10.26
CA GLU A 236 9.41 -9.37 -8.87
C GLU A 236 10.72 -10.06 -8.47
N GLN A 237 11.24 -10.96 -9.30
CA GLN A 237 12.54 -11.61 -9.05
C GLN A 237 13.70 -10.61 -9.04
N LEU A 238 13.68 -9.64 -9.97
CA LEU A 238 14.69 -8.59 -10.05
C LEU A 238 14.60 -7.67 -8.83
N PHE A 239 13.39 -7.35 -8.36
CA PHE A 239 13.17 -6.47 -7.21
C PHE A 239 13.69 -7.10 -5.92
N HIS A 240 13.48 -8.40 -5.72
CA HIS A 240 14.03 -9.12 -4.57
C HIS A 240 15.57 -9.17 -4.58
N ARG A 241 16.18 -9.20 -5.77
CA ARG A 241 17.64 -9.28 -5.93
C ARG A 241 18.29 -7.91 -5.90
N GLU A 242 17.92 -7.05 -6.84
CA GLU A 242 18.44 -5.70 -7.04
C GLU A 242 17.29 -4.68 -7.25
N PRO A 243 16.68 -4.17 -6.16
CA PRO A 243 15.53 -3.26 -6.18
C PRO A 243 15.75 -1.99 -7.01
N LEU A 244 16.98 -1.45 -6.98
CA LEU A 244 17.33 -0.28 -7.80
C LEU A 244 17.28 -0.62 -9.28
N VAL A 245 17.89 -1.74 -9.69
CA VAL A 245 17.87 -2.20 -11.09
C VAL A 245 16.44 -2.51 -11.52
N ALA A 246 15.64 -3.16 -10.67
CA ALA A 246 14.23 -3.40 -10.92
C ALA A 246 13.44 -2.11 -11.14
N SER A 247 13.70 -1.09 -10.32
CA SER A 247 13.04 0.21 -10.41
C SER A 247 13.40 0.95 -11.70
N VAL A 248 14.66 0.92 -12.12
CA VAL A 248 15.11 1.48 -13.42
C VAL A 248 14.47 0.73 -14.57
N TRP A 249 14.58 -0.60 -14.56
CA TRP A 249 14.02 -1.47 -15.58
C TRP A 249 12.52 -1.23 -15.72
N ARG A 250 11.76 -1.21 -14.63
CA ARG A 250 10.32 -0.93 -14.64
C ARG A 250 10.03 0.41 -15.33
N ARG A 251 10.72 1.50 -14.95
CA ARG A 251 10.49 2.82 -15.57
C ARG A 251 10.76 2.81 -17.06
N GLN A 252 11.87 2.18 -17.48
CA GLN A 252 12.22 2.04 -18.90
C GLN A 252 11.17 1.20 -19.64
N THR A 253 10.75 0.08 -19.08
CA THR A 253 9.70 -0.77 -19.64
C THR A 253 8.38 -0.02 -19.80
N PHE A 254 7.95 0.75 -18.79
CA PHE A 254 6.74 1.59 -18.85
C PHE A 254 6.89 2.81 -19.78
N SER A 255 8.10 3.25 -20.10
CA SER A 255 8.34 4.29 -21.11
C SER A 255 8.03 3.81 -22.53
N ALA A 256 8.15 2.50 -22.76
CA ALA A 256 7.83 1.83 -24.02
C ALA A 256 6.49 1.05 -23.98
N ALA A 257 5.71 1.20 -22.90
CA ALA A 257 4.40 0.55 -22.77
C ALA A 257 3.41 1.10 -23.79
N VAL A 258 2.48 0.25 -24.21
CA VAL A 258 1.34 0.62 -25.05
C VAL A 258 0.58 1.81 -24.46
N ASP A 259 0.04 2.67 -25.33
CA ASP A 259 -0.67 3.86 -24.87
C ASP A 259 -2.12 3.56 -24.45
N ALA A 260 -2.72 2.55 -25.06
CA ALA A 260 -4.05 2.02 -24.76
C ALA A 260 -4.03 0.49 -24.85
N LEU A 261 -4.92 -0.16 -24.10
CA LEU A 261 -5.08 -1.61 -24.13
C LEU A 261 -5.97 -2.01 -25.31
N ASP A 262 -5.60 -3.06 -26.03
CA ASP A 262 -6.44 -3.57 -27.11
C ASP A 262 -7.77 -4.14 -26.56
N PRO A 263 -8.87 -4.10 -27.34
CA PRO A 263 -10.17 -4.60 -26.89
C PRO A 263 -10.13 -6.05 -26.41
N SER A 264 -9.32 -6.92 -27.02
CA SER A 264 -9.15 -8.31 -26.61
C SER A 264 -8.58 -8.45 -25.20
N MET A 265 -7.56 -7.66 -24.87
CA MET A 265 -6.93 -7.64 -23.56
C MET A 265 -7.87 -7.08 -22.51
N THR A 266 -8.57 -5.99 -22.85
CA THR A 266 -9.62 -5.40 -22.02
C THR A 266 -10.73 -6.41 -21.69
N LEU A 267 -11.22 -7.17 -22.68
CA LEU A 267 -12.17 -8.26 -22.45
C LEU A 267 -11.58 -9.37 -21.56
N SER A 268 -10.32 -9.74 -21.76
CA SER A 268 -9.64 -10.76 -20.94
C SER A 268 -9.62 -10.36 -19.47
N LEU A 269 -9.23 -9.11 -19.16
CA LEU A 269 -9.17 -8.59 -17.79
C LEU A 269 -10.50 -8.69 -17.06
N PHE A 270 -11.61 -8.32 -17.72
CA PHE A 270 -12.94 -8.44 -17.10
C PHE A 270 -13.36 -9.90 -16.91
N ARG A 271 -13.08 -10.78 -17.89
CA ARG A 271 -13.40 -12.21 -17.81
C ARG A 271 -12.57 -12.93 -16.75
N GLU A 272 -11.34 -12.50 -16.50
CA GLU A 272 -10.47 -13.06 -15.46
C GLU A 272 -10.96 -12.63 -14.06
N HIS A 273 -11.25 -11.34 -13.86
CA HIS A 273 -11.44 -10.78 -12.52
C HIS A 273 -12.91 -10.63 -12.07
N MET A 274 -13.89 -10.68 -12.98
CA MET A 274 -15.32 -10.64 -12.63
C MET A 274 -16.19 -11.43 -13.63
N PRO A 275 -15.91 -12.73 -13.85
CA PRO A 275 -16.53 -13.52 -14.92
C PRO A 275 -18.06 -13.55 -14.88
N HIS A 276 -18.65 -13.67 -13.68
CA HIS A 276 -20.10 -13.80 -13.55
C HIS A 276 -20.78 -12.46 -13.74
N VAL A 277 -20.26 -11.40 -13.11
CA VAL A 277 -20.80 -10.05 -13.21
C VAL A 277 -20.65 -9.52 -14.63
N PHE A 278 -19.49 -9.76 -15.27
CA PHE A 278 -19.19 -9.25 -16.61
C PHE A 278 -20.24 -9.68 -17.63
N SER A 279 -20.72 -10.93 -17.55
CA SER A 279 -21.75 -11.46 -18.44
C SER A 279 -23.10 -10.71 -18.36
N LEU A 280 -23.41 -10.10 -17.21
CA LEU A 280 -24.64 -9.36 -16.98
C LEU A 280 -24.51 -7.88 -17.35
N ILE A 281 -23.35 -7.30 -17.08
CA ILE A 281 -23.10 -5.86 -17.32
C ILE A 281 -22.61 -5.57 -18.74
N ASN A 282 -22.12 -6.58 -19.47
CA ASN A 282 -21.64 -6.47 -20.84
C ASN A 282 -22.32 -7.53 -21.74
N PRO A 283 -23.55 -7.26 -22.21
CA PRO A 283 -24.34 -8.26 -22.95
C PRO A 283 -23.76 -8.61 -24.33
N ALA A 284 -22.89 -7.76 -24.90
CA ALA A 284 -22.19 -8.06 -26.13
C ALA A 284 -20.88 -8.80 -25.81
N PRO A 285 -20.74 -10.10 -26.13
CA PRO A 285 -19.62 -10.90 -25.66
C PRO A 285 -18.26 -10.45 -26.25
N ASP A 286 -18.27 -9.91 -27.47
CA ASP A 286 -17.06 -9.60 -28.25
C ASP A 286 -16.72 -8.12 -28.30
N THR A 287 -17.54 -7.25 -27.70
CA THR A 287 -17.29 -5.81 -27.63
C THR A 287 -17.52 -5.31 -26.23
N ILE A 288 -16.73 -4.33 -25.80
CA ILE A 288 -16.88 -3.74 -24.48
C ILE A 288 -17.85 -2.55 -24.50
N ALA A 289 -18.70 -2.45 -23.48
CA ALA A 289 -19.51 -1.27 -23.27
C ALA A 289 -18.62 -0.01 -23.04
N PRO A 290 -18.94 1.14 -23.64
CA PRO A 290 -18.12 2.35 -23.52
C PRO A 290 -17.86 2.80 -22.08
N GLU A 291 -18.83 2.59 -21.19
CA GLU A 291 -18.71 2.93 -19.78
C GLU A 291 -17.66 2.08 -19.05
N LEU A 292 -17.54 0.80 -19.42
CA LEU A 292 -16.53 -0.11 -18.87
C LEU A 292 -15.14 0.20 -19.43
N GLU A 293 -15.05 0.46 -20.73
CA GLU A 293 -13.82 0.89 -21.39
C GLU A 293 -13.28 2.17 -20.74
N ALA A 294 -14.13 3.17 -20.52
CA ALA A 294 -13.72 4.43 -19.91
C ALA A 294 -13.20 4.29 -18.46
N VAL A 295 -13.70 3.32 -17.69
CA VAL A 295 -13.18 3.02 -16.34
C VAL A 295 -11.84 2.29 -16.44
N LEU A 296 -11.71 1.34 -17.37
CA LEU A 296 -10.48 0.58 -17.56
C LEU A 296 -9.35 1.46 -18.08
N ASP A 297 -9.61 2.34 -19.05
CA ASP A 297 -8.65 3.30 -19.57
C ASP A 297 -8.15 4.24 -18.46
N ALA A 298 -9.06 4.77 -17.65
CA ALA A 298 -8.70 5.61 -16.51
C ALA A 298 -7.85 4.85 -15.49
N SER A 299 -8.15 3.56 -15.28
CA SER A 299 -7.38 2.67 -14.41
C SER A 299 -5.98 2.40 -14.96
N TYR A 300 -5.87 2.17 -16.27
CA TYR A 300 -4.60 1.93 -16.95
C TYR A 300 -3.71 3.18 -16.92
N VAL A 301 -4.26 4.35 -17.22
CA VAL A 301 -3.56 5.64 -17.10
C VAL A 301 -3.07 5.89 -15.68
N TYR A 302 -3.89 5.55 -14.67
CA TYR A 302 -3.49 5.63 -13.27
C TYR A 302 -2.31 4.71 -12.94
N SER A 303 -2.34 3.45 -13.39
CA SER A 303 -1.23 2.50 -13.23
C SER A 303 0.06 2.96 -13.94
N ARG A 304 -0.05 3.45 -15.19
CA ARG A 304 1.09 4.04 -15.91
C ARG A 304 1.70 5.20 -15.14
N MET A 305 0.87 6.08 -14.57
CA MET A 305 1.34 7.20 -13.76
C MET A 305 2.16 6.72 -12.55
N LEU A 306 1.70 5.68 -11.84
CA LEU A 306 2.41 5.10 -10.71
C LEU A 306 3.76 4.46 -11.10
N HIS A 307 3.80 3.72 -12.20
CA HIS A 307 4.95 2.89 -12.54
C HIS A 307 5.98 3.56 -13.45
N LYS A 308 5.57 4.54 -14.26
CA LYS A 308 6.45 5.33 -15.13
C LYS A 308 7.24 6.39 -14.35
N SER A 309 6.71 6.84 -13.22
CA SER A 309 7.26 7.96 -12.48
C SER A 309 8.47 7.59 -11.62
N TYR A 310 9.26 8.62 -11.31
CA TYR A 310 10.29 8.52 -10.28
C TYR A 310 9.62 8.52 -8.91
N SER A 311 10.04 7.61 -8.03
CA SER A 311 9.55 7.64 -6.65
C SER A 311 10.26 8.75 -5.89
N PRO A 312 9.55 9.70 -5.25
CA PRO A 312 10.19 10.74 -4.46
C PRO A 312 10.85 10.12 -3.23
N GLY A 313 12.11 10.50 -3.00
CA GLY A 313 12.99 9.94 -1.97
C GLY A 313 14.40 9.77 -2.54
N GLY A 314 15.41 10.35 -1.89
CA GLY A 314 16.79 10.36 -2.40
C GLY A 314 17.33 8.95 -2.63
N ALA A 315 18.23 8.77 -3.61
CA ALA A 315 18.89 7.56 -4.15
C ALA A 315 18.78 6.16 -3.49
N LEU A 316 18.63 6.01 -2.18
CA LEU A 316 18.24 4.73 -1.55
C LEU A 316 16.71 4.49 -1.59
N GLU A 317 15.91 5.55 -1.55
CA GLU A 317 14.43 5.57 -1.54
C GLU A 317 13.80 5.67 -2.95
N GLY A 318 14.61 5.88 -3.98
CA GLY A 318 14.20 5.85 -5.39
C GLY A 318 13.92 4.44 -5.92
N SER A 319 14.13 3.41 -5.08
CA SER A 319 13.82 2.00 -5.33
C SER A 319 12.34 1.64 -5.06
N GLY A 320 11.47 2.64 -4.89
CA GLY A 320 10.08 2.47 -4.52
C GLY A 320 9.22 1.85 -5.63
N PHE A 321 8.60 0.71 -5.33
CA PHE A 321 7.57 0.08 -6.15
C PHE A 321 6.20 0.28 -5.53
N TYR A 322 5.22 0.72 -6.31
CA TYR A 322 3.85 0.90 -5.82
C TYR A 322 3.06 -0.40 -6.00
N ARG A 323 2.38 -0.84 -4.95
CA ARG A 323 1.40 -1.93 -5.02
C ARG A 323 0.08 -1.46 -4.48
N SER A 324 -0.99 -1.94 -5.07
CA SER A 324 -2.33 -1.78 -4.50
C SER A 324 -2.68 -2.98 -3.64
N PHE A 325 -3.63 -2.78 -2.74
CA PHE A 325 -4.26 -3.86 -1.99
C PHE A 325 -5.77 -3.63 -1.87
N VAL A 326 -6.51 -4.74 -1.86
CA VAL A 326 -7.94 -4.77 -1.55
C VAL A 326 -8.16 -5.48 -0.23
N CYS A 327 -9.01 -4.91 0.59
CA CYS A 327 -9.32 -5.45 1.90
C CYS A 327 -10.24 -6.66 1.74
N GLN A 328 -9.88 -7.76 2.38
CA GLN A 328 -10.71 -8.96 2.39
C GLN A 328 -12.04 -8.67 3.09
N VAL A 329 -13.13 -9.08 2.44
CA VAL A 329 -14.46 -9.04 3.03
C VAL A 329 -14.49 -9.91 4.28
N GLY A 330 -15.17 -9.45 5.34
CA GLY A 330 -15.21 -10.12 6.65
C GLY A 330 -13.99 -9.93 7.53
N ALA A 331 -12.89 -9.36 7.03
CA ALA A 331 -11.68 -9.09 7.81
C ALA A 331 -11.89 -7.97 8.84
N PRO A 332 -11.15 -7.98 9.97
CA PRO A 332 -11.21 -6.89 10.95
C PRO A 332 -10.72 -5.57 10.34
N LEU A 333 -11.27 -4.45 10.84
CA LEU A 333 -10.82 -3.14 10.39
C LEU A 333 -9.46 -2.75 10.99
N ASP A 334 -8.50 -2.40 10.13
CA ASP A 334 -7.20 -1.84 10.50
C ASP A 334 -7.15 -0.33 10.21
N PRO A 335 -7.22 0.56 11.22
CA PRO A 335 -7.24 2.01 10.99
C PRO A 335 -5.95 2.58 10.37
N THR A 336 -4.86 1.81 10.37
CA THR A 336 -3.59 2.21 9.73
C THR A 336 -3.64 2.06 8.21
N GLN A 337 -4.40 1.08 7.71
CA GLN A 337 -4.51 0.77 6.28
C GLN A 337 -5.85 1.19 5.68
N LEU A 338 -6.88 1.40 6.51
CA LEU A 338 -8.26 1.56 6.08
C LEU A 338 -8.83 2.94 6.42
N GLU A 339 -9.63 3.46 5.50
CA GLU A 339 -10.46 4.65 5.68
C GLU A 339 -11.94 4.26 5.55
N LEU A 340 -12.69 4.41 6.65
CA LEU A 340 -14.13 4.19 6.65
C LEU A 340 -14.87 5.38 6.02
N ILE A 341 -15.58 5.16 4.93
CA ILE A 341 -16.39 6.19 4.25
C ILE A 341 -17.67 6.53 5.05
N LYS A 342 -18.13 5.61 5.89
CA LYS A 342 -19.25 5.82 6.81
C LYS A 342 -18.98 5.08 8.12
N LYS A 343 -18.95 5.81 9.24
CA LYS A 343 -18.86 5.22 10.57
C LYS A 343 -20.18 4.51 10.89
N CYS A 344 -20.12 3.27 11.36
CA CYS A 344 -21.31 2.59 11.85
C CYS A 344 -21.44 2.76 13.36
N TYR A 345 -22.66 2.60 13.86
CA TYR A 345 -22.97 2.80 15.28
C TYR A 345 -22.29 1.76 16.20
N ARG A 346 -21.78 0.65 15.65
CA ARG A 346 -21.05 -0.38 16.39
C ARG A 346 -19.62 0.05 16.73
N THR A 347 -18.97 0.81 15.84
CA THR A 347 -17.64 1.39 16.08
C THR A 347 -17.67 2.33 17.30
N GLU A 348 -18.75 3.10 17.47
CA GLU A 348 -18.94 4.00 18.60
C GLU A 348 -19.18 3.25 19.93
N ARG A 349 -19.58 1.98 19.87
CA ARG A 349 -19.82 1.10 21.04
C ARG A 349 -18.64 0.19 21.39
N GLY A 350 -17.54 0.27 20.63
CA GLY A 350 -16.35 -0.57 20.86
C GLY A 350 -16.52 -2.03 20.43
N GLU A 351 -17.50 -2.34 19.59
CA GLU A 351 -17.70 -3.71 19.08
C GLU A 351 -16.77 -3.99 17.88
N PRO A 352 -16.28 -5.23 17.72
CA PRO A 352 -15.43 -5.59 16.59
C PRO A 352 -16.19 -5.44 15.27
N GLU A 353 -15.60 -4.70 14.35
CA GLU A 353 -16.18 -4.37 13.05
C GLU A 353 -15.41 -5.07 11.93
N ARG A 354 -16.12 -5.41 10.85
CA ARG A 354 -15.60 -6.13 9.70
C ARG A 354 -15.76 -5.33 8.42
N VAL A 355 -14.85 -5.52 7.49
CA VAL A 355 -14.94 -5.00 6.12
C VAL A 355 -16.17 -5.62 5.45
N GLY A 356 -17.10 -4.78 5.00
CA GLY A 356 -18.24 -5.21 4.19
C GLY A 356 -17.93 -5.17 2.71
N ALA A 357 -17.31 -4.08 2.24
CA ALA A 357 -16.79 -3.96 0.88
C ALA A 357 -15.66 -2.92 0.82
N CYS A 358 -14.68 -3.18 -0.02
CA CYS A 358 -13.69 -2.19 -0.47
C CYS A 358 -14.29 -1.34 -1.60
N LEU A 359 -14.38 -0.02 -1.42
CA LEU A 359 -14.94 0.90 -2.40
C LEU A 359 -13.87 1.47 -3.34
N PHE A 360 -12.63 1.53 -2.87
CA PHE A 360 -11.45 1.91 -3.65
C PHE A 360 -10.20 1.28 -3.01
N PRO A 361 -9.28 0.68 -3.78
CA PRO A 361 -8.14 -0.03 -3.22
C PRO A 361 -7.18 0.93 -2.52
N GLY A 362 -6.47 0.38 -1.53
CA GLY A 362 -5.37 1.07 -0.89
C GLY A 362 -4.11 0.99 -1.75
N LEU A 363 -3.14 1.86 -1.46
CA LEU A 363 -1.87 1.91 -2.16
C LEU A 363 -0.73 1.91 -1.14
N VAL A 364 0.25 1.06 -1.36
CA VAL A 364 1.50 0.99 -0.61
C VAL A 364 2.68 1.27 -1.52
N LYS A 365 3.74 1.81 -0.94
CA LYS A 365 5.07 1.91 -1.53
C LYS A 365 5.98 0.90 -0.84
N GLU A 366 6.47 -0.04 -1.60
CA GLU A 366 7.48 -1.00 -1.19
C GLU A 366 8.86 -0.45 -1.50
N THR A 367 9.72 -0.33 -0.50
CA THR A 367 11.13 0.04 -0.66
C THR A 367 12.00 -1.04 -0.08
N ALA A 368 13.08 -1.38 -0.77
CA ALA A 368 14.05 -2.29 -0.20
C ALA A 368 14.99 -1.52 0.71
N VAL A 369 15.06 -1.95 1.96
CA VAL A 369 15.96 -1.41 2.96
C VAL A 369 17.11 -2.39 3.14
N ASP A 370 18.33 -1.91 2.97
CA ASP A 370 19.51 -2.70 3.33
C ASP A 370 19.65 -2.67 4.86
N THR A 371 19.23 -3.77 5.50
CA THR A 371 19.36 -3.94 6.96
C THR A 371 20.66 -4.62 7.33
N THR A 372 21.64 -4.71 6.41
CA THR A 372 22.98 -5.13 6.80
C THR A 372 23.40 -4.31 8.01
N PRO A 373 23.63 -4.94 9.17
CA PRO A 373 24.18 -4.22 10.29
C PRO A 373 25.48 -3.61 9.78
N VAL A 374 25.56 -2.28 9.83
CA VAL A 374 26.81 -1.55 9.60
C VAL A 374 27.86 -2.34 10.36
N PRO A 375 28.96 -2.78 9.73
CA PRO A 375 29.93 -3.59 10.44
C PRO A 375 30.30 -2.83 11.69
N GLN A 376 29.84 -3.32 12.85
CA GLN A 376 30.49 -2.97 14.08
C GLN A 376 31.89 -3.47 13.84
N ILE A 377 32.82 -2.54 13.68
CA ILE A 377 34.25 -2.83 13.63
C ILE A 377 34.53 -3.47 14.98
N SER A 378 34.33 -4.79 15.05
CA SER A 378 34.71 -5.61 16.17
C SER A 378 36.22 -5.63 16.11
N ILE A 379 36.83 -4.78 16.95
CA ILE A 379 38.26 -4.80 17.20
C ILE A 379 38.55 -6.07 18.01
N ARG A 380 38.47 -7.23 17.35
CA ARG A 380 39.05 -8.49 17.83
C ARG A 380 39.87 -9.07 16.69
N HIS A 381 41.16 -8.74 16.72
CA HIS A 381 42.16 -9.46 15.96
C HIS A 381 42.25 -10.92 16.42
N GLY A 382 42.22 -11.83 15.45
CA GLY A 382 42.91 -13.11 15.57
C GLY A 382 42.04 -14.34 15.32
N LEU A 383 41.90 -14.72 14.04
CA LEU A 383 41.97 -16.10 13.52
C LEU A 383 41.81 -16.04 11.98
N PRO A 384 42.79 -16.50 11.18
CA PRO A 384 42.65 -16.54 9.74
C PRO A 384 41.78 -17.74 9.36
N GLY A 385 40.62 -17.48 8.76
CA GLY A 385 39.87 -18.50 8.04
C GLY A 385 38.48 -18.79 8.59
N VAL A 386 37.57 -17.81 8.57
CA VAL A 386 36.21 -17.95 8.01
C VAL A 386 35.79 -16.54 7.59
N GLN A 387 35.87 -16.23 6.28
CA GLN A 387 35.14 -15.08 5.75
C GLN A 387 33.65 -15.46 5.82
N ASN A 388 32.99 -15.14 6.92
CA ASN A 388 31.54 -14.94 6.88
C ASN A 388 31.33 -13.69 6.04
N VAL A 389 31.16 -13.87 4.73
CA VAL A 389 30.56 -12.85 3.88
C VAL A 389 29.26 -12.46 4.58
N PRO A 390 29.09 -11.21 5.06
CA PRO A 390 27.84 -10.80 5.66
C PRO A 390 26.78 -11.01 4.57
N THR A 391 25.93 -12.03 4.76
CA THR A 391 24.79 -12.27 3.89
C THR A 391 23.96 -11.01 4.00
N LYS A 392 23.88 -10.24 2.90
CA LYS A 392 23.11 -9.01 2.88
C LYS A 392 21.66 -9.34 3.18
N LYS A 393 21.23 -9.14 4.42
CA LYS A 393 19.83 -9.28 4.80
C LYS A 393 19.14 -7.99 4.39
N ARG A 394 18.49 -8.03 3.23
CA ARG A 394 17.64 -6.95 2.74
C ARG A 394 16.21 -7.21 3.22
N GLU A 395 15.56 -6.19 3.74
CA GLU A 395 14.16 -6.25 4.19
C GLU A 395 13.33 -5.31 3.33
N THR A 396 12.17 -5.76 2.87
CA THR A 396 11.22 -4.91 2.15
C THR A 396 10.40 -4.14 3.18
N ARG A 397 10.52 -2.81 3.15
CA ARG A 397 9.69 -1.91 3.94
C ARG A 397 8.47 -1.51 3.12
N THR A 398 7.29 -1.65 3.71
CA THR A 398 6.03 -1.24 3.09
C THR A 398 5.47 -0.02 3.80
N LEU A 399 5.15 1.02 3.04
CA LEU A 399 4.56 2.27 3.54
C LEU A 399 3.20 2.47 2.87
N VAL A 400 2.13 2.61 3.65
CA VAL A 400 0.82 2.99 3.13
C VAL A 400 0.87 4.45 2.67
N VAL A 401 0.73 4.66 1.36
CA VAL A 401 0.66 6.01 0.74
C VAL A 401 -0.78 6.46 0.54
N ARG A 402 -1.71 5.50 0.46
CA ARG A 402 -3.15 5.76 0.47
C ARG A 402 -3.86 4.62 1.17
N ARG A 403 -4.73 4.93 2.13
CA ARG A 403 -5.59 3.94 2.78
C ARG A 403 -6.67 3.44 1.82
N ALA A 404 -7.02 2.18 1.92
CA ALA A 404 -8.15 1.62 1.20
C ALA A 404 -9.45 2.23 1.75
N GLN A 405 -10.35 2.63 0.86
CA GLN A 405 -11.65 3.13 1.28
C GLN A 405 -12.61 1.96 1.42
N VAL A 406 -13.23 1.83 2.58
CA VAL A 406 -14.08 0.68 2.90
C VAL A 406 -15.44 1.12 3.46
N ILE A 407 -16.44 0.29 3.24
CA ILE A 407 -17.69 0.27 3.99
C ILE A 407 -17.73 -0.99 4.85
N CYS A 408 -18.15 -0.86 6.09
CA CYS A 408 -18.27 -1.97 7.01
C CYS A 408 -19.56 -2.78 6.82
N GLU A 409 -19.56 -4.02 7.31
CA GLU A 409 -20.72 -4.90 7.24
C GLU A 409 -21.96 -4.32 7.94
N CYS A 410 -21.78 -3.71 9.11
CA CYS A 410 -22.89 -3.10 9.85
C CYS A 410 -23.54 -1.95 9.07
N ALA A 411 -22.76 -1.15 8.33
CA ALA A 411 -23.35 -0.10 7.48
C ALA A 411 -24.10 -0.69 6.30
N LEU A 412 -23.62 -1.79 5.69
CA LEU A 412 -24.36 -2.49 4.64
C LEU A 412 -25.70 -3.04 5.16
N ALA A 413 -25.70 -3.63 6.36
CA ALA A 413 -26.90 -4.17 6.99
C ALA A 413 -27.89 -3.09 7.50
N ALA A 414 -27.41 -1.92 7.91
CA ALA A 414 -28.28 -0.89 8.50
C ALA A 414 -29.25 -0.23 7.51
N HIS A 415 -28.96 -0.26 6.21
CA HIS A 415 -29.77 0.46 5.20
C HIS A 415 -31.05 -0.30 4.81
N GLY A 416 -31.24 -1.55 5.24
CA GLY A 416 -32.49 -2.29 5.05
C GLY A 416 -33.46 -2.26 6.23
N VAL A 417 -33.04 -1.80 7.42
CA VAL A 417 -33.86 -1.86 8.65
C VAL A 417 -34.72 -0.61 8.87
N SER A 418 -34.54 0.46 8.07
CA SER A 418 -35.12 1.77 8.37
C SER A 418 -36.42 2.10 7.62
N ILE A 419 -37.44 1.23 7.61
CA ILE A 419 -38.84 1.64 7.27
C ILE A 419 -39.94 1.06 8.21
N HIS A 420 -39.71 -0.01 8.99
CA HIS A 420 -40.80 -0.60 9.80
C HIS A 420 -40.71 -0.49 11.33
N ALA A 421 -39.72 0.20 11.88
CA ALA A 421 -39.64 0.45 13.33
C ALA A 421 -40.03 1.89 13.73
N ARG A 422 -41.18 2.38 13.25
CA ARG A 422 -41.87 3.54 13.85
C ARG A 422 -43.39 3.36 13.78
N THR A 423 -43.90 2.40 14.54
CA THR A 423 -45.26 2.50 15.10
C THR A 423 -45.42 1.57 16.29
N SER A 424 -46.04 2.09 17.35
CA SER A 424 -46.44 1.44 18.60
C SER A 424 -45.37 1.26 19.69
N ALA A 425 -44.98 2.38 20.29
CA ALA A 425 -44.81 2.42 21.74
C ALA A 425 -45.33 3.77 22.24
N SER A 426 -46.64 3.85 22.50
CA SER A 426 -47.18 4.91 23.37
C SER A 426 -46.87 4.53 24.82
N PRO A 427 -46.30 5.44 25.64
CA PRO A 427 -46.16 5.19 27.06
C PRO A 427 -47.52 5.42 27.74
N VAL A 428 -48.08 4.36 28.31
CA VAL A 428 -49.23 4.45 29.21
C VAL A 428 -48.76 5.15 30.49
N GLN A 429 -49.22 6.38 30.72
CA GLN A 429 -49.15 7.04 32.03
C GLN A 429 -50.15 6.38 33.00
N PRO A 430 -49.82 6.20 34.28
CA PRO A 430 -50.80 5.88 35.31
C PRO A 430 -51.39 7.19 35.88
N PRO A 431 -52.71 7.34 36.07
CA PRO A 431 -53.24 8.46 36.83
C PRO A 431 -53.25 8.10 38.31
N GLY A 432 -52.47 8.86 39.09
CA GLY A 432 -52.59 8.94 40.54
C GLY A 432 -53.69 9.93 40.95
N SER A 433 -54.55 9.47 41.86
CA SER A 433 -55.24 10.19 42.94
C SER A 433 -55.31 11.73 42.92
N GLY A 434 -56.54 12.25 42.89
CA GLY A 434 -56.88 13.63 43.28
C GLY A 434 -58.39 13.75 43.48
N SER A 435 -58.78 14.21 44.67
CA SER A 435 -60.09 14.14 45.31
C SER A 435 -61.04 15.31 45.01
N ASP A 436 -62.31 15.07 45.37
CA ASP A 436 -63.37 15.99 45.82
C ASP A 436 -64.25 16.75 44.82
N GLY A 437 -65.56 16.67 45.08
CA GLY A 437 -66.49 17.77 44.76
C GLY A 437 -67.93 17.43 44.31
N THR A 438 -68.70 16.72 45.14
CA THR A 438 -70.15 16.93 45.41
C THR A 438 -71.14 17.39 44.31
N GLY A 439 -72.24 16.63 44.14
CA GLY A 439 -73.60 17.23 44.11
C GLY A 439 -74.64 16.71 43.10
N HIS A 440 -75.65 16.00 43.62
CA HIS A 440 -77.08 15.96 43.21
C HIS A 440 -77.56 15.14 41.97
N HIS A 441 -77.98 13.90 42.27
CA HIS A 441 -79.27 13.19 42.03
C HIS A 441 -80.47 13.84 41.25
N PRO A 442 -81.50 13.06 40.82
CA PRO A 442 -81.66 12.51 39.46
C PRO A 442 -83.01 12.91 38.80
N SER A 443 -83.28 12.45 37.56
CA SER A 443 -84.56 11.83 37.11
C SER A 443 -84.62 11.68 35.58
N GLN A 444 -84.46 10.46 35.04
CA GLN A 444 -85.50 9.61 34.44
C GLN A 444 -84.88 8.32 33.92
#